data_AF-A0A134A081-F1
#
_entry.id   AF-A0A134A081-F1
#
_cell.length_a   1.000
_cell.length_b   1.000
_cell.length_c   1.000
_cell.angle_alpha   90.00
_cell.angle_beta   90.00
_cell.angle_gamma   90.00
#
_symmetry.space_group_name_H-M   'P 1'
#
loop_
_entity.id
_entity.type
_entity.pdbx_description
1 polymer ?
#
loop_
_entity_poly.entity_id
_entity_poly.type
_entity_poly.pdbx_seq_one_letter_code
_entity_poly.pdbx_strand_id
1 'polypeptide(L)' 'MKNQYFRKKPVIIEAYQTSKELIIETLEGDMIASKGDWIVTGVDGEQYPVKPDIFKKTYELVKD' A
#
# COMPACT_ATOMS: atom_id res chain seq x y z
N MET A 1 33.29 10.60 -1.70
CA MET A 1 32.13 10.40 -2.62
C MET A 1 31.14 11.53 -2.38
N LYS A 2 30.50 12.08 -3.41
CA LYS A 2 29.48 13.14 -3.26
C LYS A 2 28.10 12.49 -3.19
N ASN A 3 27.27 12.98 -2.28
CA ASN A 3 25.86 12.56 -2.21
C ASN A 3 25.07 13.24 -3.33
N GLN A 4 24.14 12.51 -3.92
CA GLN A 4 23.10 13.03 -4.81
C GLN A 4 21.75 12.79 -4.16
N TYR A 5 20.88 13.80 -4.22
CA TYR A 5 19.55 13.76 -3.65
C TYR A 5 18.54 13.48 -4.76
N PHE A 6 17.63 12.53 -4.53
CA PHE A 6 16.58 12.14 -5.45
C PHE A 6 15.23 12.22 -4.73
N ARG A 7 14.15 12.49 -5.46
CA ARG A 7 12.77 12.42 -4.96
C ARG A 7 12.07 11.19 -5.55
N LYS A 8 11.24 10.51 -4.76
CA LYS A 8 10.34 9.48 -5.29
C LYS A 8 9.37 10.14 -6.28
N LYS A 9 9.09 9.49 -7.41
CA LYS A 9 8.06 9.98 -8.34
C LYS A 9 6.69 9.91 -7.64
N PRO A 10 5.80 10.90 -7.83
CA PRO A 10 4.43 10.79 -7.36
C PRO A 10 3.73 9.67 -8.13
N VAL A 11 3.20 8.68 -7.41
CA VAL A 11 2.49 7.52 -7.97
C VAL A 11 1.09 7.53 -7.37
N ILE A 12 0.07 7.56 -8.24
CA ILE A 12 -1.32 7.32 -7.84
C ILE A 12 -1.51 5.80 -7.86
N ILE A 13 -2.01 5.25 -6.77
CA ILE A 13 -2.29 3.83 -6.60
C ILE A 13 -3.78 3.60 -6.41
N GLU A 14 -4.20 2.35 -6.63
CA GLU A 14 -5.51 1.88 -6.19
C GLU A 14 -5.37 1.23 -4.82
N ALA A 15 -6.33 1.51 -3.94
CA ALA A 15 -6.43 0.83 -2.67
C ALA A 15 -7.90 0.70 -2.26
N TYR A 16 -8.21 -0.37 -1.54
CA TYR A 16 -9.53 -0.57 -0.95
C TYR A 16 -9.40 -1.11 0.47
N GLN A 17 -10.39 -0.82 1.31
CA GLN A 17 -10.42 -1.32 2.67
C GLN A 17 -11.14 -2.68 2.72
N THR A 18 -10.51 -3.70 3.29
CA THR A 18 -11.15 -5.03 3.41
C THR A 18 -12.17 -5.07 4.55
N SER A 19 -13.29 -5.76 4.36
CA SER A 19 -14.32 -5.99 5.37
C SER A 19 -14.16 -7.34 6.11
N LYS A 20 -13.20 -8.16 5.70
CA LYS A 20 -12.92 -9.50 6.24
C LYS A 20 -11.42 -9.77 6.29
N GLU A 21 -11.05 -10.85 6.98
CA GLU A 21 -9.68 -11.35 6.93
C GLU A 21 -9.36 -11.89 5.52
N LEU A 22 -8.18 -11.55 5.00
CA LEU A 22 -7.67 -12.02 3.72
C LEU A 22 -6.22 -12.49 3.89
N ILE A 23 -5.82 -13.50 3.13
CA ILE A 23 -4.41 -13.82 2.90
C ILE A 23 -4.05 -13.20 1.55
N ILE A 24 -3.03 -12.35 1.54
CA ILE A 24 -2.50 -11.68 0.35
C ILE A 24 -1.12 -12.26 0.07
N GLU A 25 -0.93 -12.82 -1.12
CA GLU A 25 0.39 -13.27 -1.59
C GLU A 25 1.20 -12.02 -2.00
N THR A 26 2.16 -11.62 -1.17
CA THR A 26 3.04 -10.48 -1.46
C THR A 26 4.39 -10.95 -1.98
N LEU A 27 5.25 -10.02 -2.39
CA LEU A 27 6.61 -10.33 -2.86
C LEU A 27 7.50 -10.92 -1.73
N GLU A 28 7.15 -10.66 -0.48
CA GLU A 28 7.80 -11.17 0.72
C GLU A 28 7.16 -12.47 1.25
N GLY A 29 6.10 -12.96 0.60
CA GLY A 29 5.32 -14.14 0.98
C GLY A 29 3.90 -13.80 1.45
N ASP A 30 3.22 -14.79 2.01
CA ASP A 30 1.82 -14.62 2.44
C ASP A 30 1.71 -13.67 3.64
N MET A 31 0.83 -12.67 3.51
CA MET A 31 0.50 -11.72 4.57
C MET A 31 -0.99 -11.77 4.92
N ILE A 32 -1.31 -11.73 6.21
CA ILE A 32 -2.70 -11.66 6.69
C ILE A 32 -3.14 -10.20 6.80
N ALA A 33 -4.18 -9.84 6.04
CA ALA A 33 -4.90 -8.60 6.19
C ALA A 33 -6.09 -8.81 7.13
N SER A 34 -6.18 -8.01 8.19
CA SER A 34 -7.33 -8.03 9.09
C SER A 34 -8.47 -7.18 8.53
N LYS A 35 -9.70 -7.40 9.01
CA LYS A 35 -10.82 -6.50 8.73
C LYS A 35 -10.44 -5.04 9.05
N GLY A 36 -10.65 -4.15 8.09
CA GLY A 36 -10.32 -2.74 8.19
C GLY A 36 -8.96 -2.39 7.60
N ASP A 37 -8.07 -3.34 7.31
CA ASP A 37 -6.81 -3.02 6.65
C ASP A 37 -7.06 -2.56 5.20
N TRP A 38 -6.14 -1.73 4.70
CA TRP A 38 -6.12 -1.31 3.30
C TRP A 38 -5.32 -2.30 2.47
N ILE A 39 -5.89 -2.78 1.38
CA ILE A 39 -5.14 -3.53 0.36
C ILE A 39 -4.70 -2.53 -0.68
N VAL A 40 -3.39 -2.35 -0.81
CA VAL A 40 -2.77 -1.43 -1.77
C VAL A 40 -2.27 -2.21 -2.97
N THR A 41 -2.57 -1.73 -4.17
CA THR A 41 -2.00 -2.25 -5.42
C THR A 41 -0.80 -1.39 -5.80
N GLY A 42 0.38 -2.01 -5.84
CA GLY A 42 1.62 -1.37 -6.27
C GLY A 42 1.70 -1.18 -7.78
N VAL A 43 2.83 -0.66 -8.25
CA VAL A 43 2.98 -0.21 -9.65
C VAL A 43 3.05 -1.36 -10.65
N ASP A 44 3.49 -2.54 -10.20
CA ASP A 44 3.62 -3.74 -11.02
C ASP A 44 2.44 -4.71 -10.79
N GLY A 45 1.40 -4.25 -10.08
CA GLY A 45 0.19 -5.02 -9.79
C GLY A 45 0.25 -5.87 -8.53
N GLU A 46 1.37 -5.84 -7.81
CA GLU A 46 1.54 -6.51 -6.52
C GLU A 46 0.56 -5.94 -5.48
N GLN A 47 0.07 -6.79 -4.58
CA GLN A 47 -0.82 -6.35 -3.51
C GLN A 47 -0.18 -6.56 -2.14
N TYR A 48 -0.45 -5.64 -1.22
CA TYR A 48 -0.02 -5.79 0.18
C TYR A 48 -0.97 -5.07 1.14
N PRO A 49 -1.15 -5.62 2.36
CA PRO A 49 -1.97 -4.98 3.38
C PRO A 49 -1.22 -3.84 4.09
N VAL A 50 -1.92 -2.76 4.37
CA VAL A 50 -1.44 -1.60 5.14
C VAL A 50 -2.45 -1.28 6.26
N LYS A 51 -1.94 -1.12 7.48
CA LYS A 51 -2.80 -0.78 8.63
C LYS A 51 -3.44 0.60 8.44
N PRO A 52 -4.69 0.83 8.92
CA PRO A 52 -5.43 2.07 8.66
C PRO A 52 -4.72 3.35 9.09
N ASP A 53 -4.06 3.29 10.25
CA ASP A 53 -3.34 4.42 10.82
C ASP A 53 -2.07 4.74 10.01
N ILE A 54 -1.41 3.72 9.45
CA ILE A 54 -0.27 3.89 8.54
C ILE A 54 -0.75 4.42 7.20
N PHE A 55 -1.83 3.86 6.65
CA PHE A 55 -2.38 4.27 5.36
C PHE A 55 -2.75 5.76 5.37
N LYS A 56 -3.49 6.22 6.40
CA LYS A 56 -3.85 7.63 6.56
C LYS A 56 -2.66 8.58 6.70
N LYS A 57 -1.51 8.11 7.21
CA LYS A 57 -0.29 8.91 7.34
C LYS A 57 0.54 8.98 6.06
N THR A 58 0.36 8.03 5.15
CA THR A 58 1.27 7.81 4.00
C THR A 58 0.61 7.98 2.65
N TYR A 59 -0.73 7.99 2.60
CA TYR A 59 -1.52 8.17 1.39
C TYR A 59 -2.54 9.30 1.59
N GLU A 60 -2.83 10.00 0.50
CA GLU A 60 -3.87 11.02 0.41
C GLU A 60 -4.82 10.68 -0.75
N LEU A 61 -6.10 11.01 -0.59
CA LEU A 61 -7.09 10.82 -1.64
C LEU A 61 -6.82 11.84 -2.76
N VAL A 62 -6.60 11.35 -3.98
CA VAL A 62 -6.28 12.22 -5.14
C VAL A 62 -7.51 12.51 -5.99
N LYS A 63 -8.49 11.60 -6.09
CA LYS A 63 -9.75 11.74 -6.85
C LYS A 63 -10.84 10.81 -6.30
N ASP A 64 -12.11 11.23 -6.41
CA ASP A 64 -13.31 10.38 -6.28
C ASP A 64 -13.71 9.79 -7.64
#